data_AF-A0A2V8ZI56-F1
#
_entry.id   AF-A0A2V8ZI56-F1
#
_cell.length_a   1.000
_cell.length_b   1.000
_cell.length_c   1.000
_cell.angle_alpha   90.00
_cell.angle_beta   90.00
_cell.angle_gamma   90.00
#
_symmetry.space_group_name_H-M   'P 1'
#
loop_
_entity.id
_entity.type
_entity.pdbx_description
1 polymer ?
#
loop_
_entity_poly.entity_id
_entity_poly.type
_entity_poly.pdbx_seq_one_letter_code
_entity_poly.pdbx_strand_id
1 'polypeptide(L)'
;MPDTIKTGTILIKEGTLLPEVLRFESEPCALGWRLVKNLDGYGLGRKIREAGWTFSRRAGEIGATVFGLDEQKTLRRAVEQILANLEAAEFNSLEIMRVASEASKRFLGVRCVTVSAQSRDIHESAPLFRAKDLPVRDRARSAAA
;
A
#
# COMPACT_ATOMS: atom_id res chain seq x y z
N MET A 1 -19.61 -1.20 11.41
CA MET A 1 -18.69 -0.15 11.88
C MET A 1 -17.78 0.18 10.71
N PRO A 2 -17.58 1.45 10.32
CA PRO A 2 -16.58 1.79 9.32
C PRO A 2 -15.20 1.33 9.82
N ASP A 3 -14.35 0.83 8.93
CA ASP A 3 -13.04 0.35 9.35
C ASP A 3 -12.17 1.53 9.79
N THR A 4 -11.69 1.46 11.03
CA THR A 4 -10.81 2.48 11.59
C THR A 4 -9.45 2.43 10.90
N ILE A 5 -9.03 3.56 10.35
CA ILE A 5 -7.68 3.74 9.79
C ILE A 5 -6.65 3.41 10.89
N LYS A 6 -5.70 2.55 10.58
CA LYS A 6 -4.66 2.08 11.51
C LYS A 6 -3.36 1.81 10.77
N THR A 7 -2.30 1.52 11.49
CA THR A 7 -1.05 1.03 10.89
C THR A 7 -1.31 -0.21 10.04
N GLY A 8 -0.76 -0.24 8.83
CA GLY A 8 -0.96 -1.29 7.83
C GLY A 8 -2.21 -1.11 6.96
N THR A 9 -3.05 -0.10 7.24
CA THR A 9 -4.16 0.26 6.35
C THR A 9 -3.63 0.66 4.98
N ILE A 10 -4.25 0.13 3.92
CA ILE A 10 -3.90 0.46 2.54
C ILE A 10 -5.03 1.26 1.92
N LEU A 11 -4.67 2.31 1.19
CA LEU A 11 -5.54 3.04 0.31
C LEU A 11 -5.12 2.77 -1.15
N ILE A 12 -6.10 2.67 -2.03
CA ILE A 12 -5.92 2.53 -3.48
C ILE A 12 -6.72 3.63 -4.16
N LYS A 13 -6.10 4.28 -5.14
CA LYS A 13 -6.73 5.31 -5.96
C LYS A 13 -7.86 4.69 -6.78
N GLU A 14 -9.01 5.35 -6.83
CA GLU A 14 -10.12 4.91 -7.68
C GLU A 14 -9.69 4.91 -9.15
N GLY A 15 -10.12 3.90 -9.90
CA GLY A 15 -9.70 3.70 -11.29
C GLY A 15 -8.31 3.09 -11.48
N THR A 16 -7.60 2.74 -10.39
CA THR A 16 -6.36 1.94 -10.50
C THR A 16 -6.65 0.63 -11.22
N LEU A 17 -5.88 0.35 -12.28
CA LEU A 17 -5.96 -0.93 -12.98
C LEU A 17 -5.48 -2.03 -12.04
N LEU A 18 -6.28 -3.08 -11.93
CA LEU A 18 -6.00 -4.25 -11.09
C LEU A 18 -6.29 -5.51 -11.90
N PRO A 19 -5.62 -6.63 -11.61
CA PRO A 19 -5.93 -7.91 -12.24
C PRO A 19 -7.39 -8.30 -11.97
N GLU A 20 -8.11 -8.79 -12.97
CA GLU A 20 -9.53 -9.20 -12.81
C GLU A 20 -9.72 -10.29 -11.75
N VAL A 21 -8.71 -11.14 -11.56
CA VAL A 21 -8.68 -12.20 -10.55
C VAL A 21 -8.52 -11.67 -9.13
N LEU A 22 -8.08 -10.42 -8.96
CA LEU A 22 -7.81 -9.81 -7.67
C LEU A 22 -9.11 -9.31 -7.03
N ARG A 23 -9.62 -10.09 -6.05
CA ARG A 23 -10.79 -9.72 -5.26
C ARG A 23 -10.41 -9.37 -3.83
N PHE A 24 -10.83 -8.18 -3.39
CA PHE A 24 -10.75 -7.73 -2.01
C PHE A 24 -11.89 -6.73 -1.74
N GLU A 25 -12.29 -6.65 -0.47
CA GLU A 25 -13.28 -5.67 -0.04
C GLU A 25 -12.64 -4.30 0.10
N SER A 26 -13.36 -3.26 -0.30
CA SER A 26 -12.92 -1.87 -0.13
C SER A 26 -14.07 -0.92 0.13
N GLU A 27 -13.82 0.17 0.83
CA GLU A 27 -14.79 1.24 1.05
C GLU A 27 -14.23 2.63 0.72
N PRO A 28 -15.08 3.59 0.32
CA PRO A 28 -14.64 4.98 0.13
C PRO A 28 -14.03 5.56 1.41
N CYS A 29 -12.84 6.17 1.28
CA CYS A 29 -12.13 6.77 2.42
C CYS A 29 -11.94 8.28 2.25
N ALA A 30 -11.48 8.70 1.06
CA ALA A 30 -11.33 10.10 0.67
C ALA A 30 -11.73 10.26 -0.80
N LEU A 31 -11.80 11.50 -1.29
CA LEU A 31 -12.16 11.77 -2.68
C LEU A 31 -11.20 11.04 -3.64
N GLY A 32 -11.72 10.11 -4.45
CA GLY A 32 -10.91 9.32 -5.38
C GLY A 32 -10.01 8.26 -4.73
N TRP A 33 -10.21 7.94 -3.44
CA TRP A 33 -9.41 6.93 -2.72
C TRP A 33 -10.28 5.99 -1.89
N ARG A 34 -9.98 4.70 -2.00
CA ARG A 34 -10.68 3.62 -1.27
C ARG A 34 -9.74 2.93 -0.31
N LEU A 35 -10.23 2.63 0.89
CA LEU A 35 -9.56 1.83 1.89
C LEU A 35 -9.78 0.35 1.59
N VAL A 36 -8.70 -0.45 1.65
CA VAL A 36 -8.76 -1.91 1.53
C VAL A 36 -9.11 -2.52 2.89
N LYS A 37 -10.12 -3.38 2.90
CA LYS A 37 -10.57 -4.08 4.10
C LYS A 37 -9.90 -5.43 4.24
N ASN A 38 -9.75 -5.88 5.49
CA ASN A 38 -9.34 -7.24 5.85
C ASN A 38 -7.98 -7.69 5.29
N LEU A 39 -7.15 -6.76 4.80
CA LEU A 39 -5.80 -7.01 4.29
C LEU A 39 -4.85 -5.90 4.74
N ASP A 40 -3.67 -6.30 5.19
CA ASP A 40 -2.52 -5.41 5.40
C ASP A 40 -1.62 -5.40 4.15
N GLY A 41 -0.58 -4.56 4.17
CA GLY A 41 0.37 -4.41 3.05
C GLY A 41 0.96 -5.73 2.56
N TYR A 42 1.20 -6.65 3.50
CA TYR A 42 1.74 -7.97 3.18
C TYR A 42 0.70 -8.87 2.51
N GLY A 43 -0.51 -8.95 3.06
CA GLY A 43 -1.61 -9.76 2.53
C GLY A 43 -2.06 -9.30 1.15
N LEU A 44 -2.24 -7.99 0.96
CA LEU A 44 -2.54 -7.44 -0.36
C LEU A 44 -1.38 -7.69 -1.34
N GLY A 45 -0.14 -7.42 -0.91
CA GLY A 45 1.04 -7.63 -1.75
C GLY A 45 1.20 -9.09 -2.19
N ARG A 46 0.84 -10.05 -1.34
CA ARG A 46 0.81 -11.47 -1.72
C ARG A 46 -0.19 -11.74 -2.85
N LYS A 47 -1.44 -11.31 -2.70
CA LYS A 47 -2.48 -11.49 -3.72
C LYS A 47 -2.11 -10.85 -5.06
N ILE A 48 -1.55 -9.64 -5.01
CA ILE A 48 -1.08 -8.93 -6.21
C ILE A 48 0.02 -9.72 -6.92
N ARG A 49 1.01 -10.25 -6.17
CA ARG A 49 2.08 -11.07 -6.75
C ARG A 49 1.59 -12.41 -7.31
N GLU A 50 0.66 -13.07 -6.62
CA GLU A 50 0.04 -14.31 -7.10
C GLU A 50 -0.73 -14.10 -8.42
N ALA A 51 -1.26 -12.89 -8.63
CA ALA A 51 -1.89 -12.48 -9.89
C ALA A 51 -0.89 -12.04 -10.97
N GLY A 52 0.42 -12.17 -10.74
CA GLY A 52 1.47 -11.78 -11.70
C GLY A 52 1.81 -10.29 -11.71
N TRP A 53 1.30 -9.52 -10.76
CA TRP A 53 1.50 -8.07 -10.67
C TRP A 53 2.51 -7.69 -9.58
N THR A 54 2.99 -6.46 -9.62
CA THR A 54 3.97 -5.93 -8.67
C THR A 54 3.30 -4.93 -7.74
N PHE A 55 3.61 -5.04 -6.45
CA PHE A 55 3.24 -4.06 -5.41
C PHE A 55 4.52 -3.50 -4.79
N SER A 56 4.99 -2.37 -5.29
CA SER A 56 6.30 -1.82 -4.97
C SER A 56 6.21 -0.67 -3.96
N ARG A 57 7.29 -0.45 -3.21
CA ARG A 57 7.45 0.71 -2.33
C ARG A 57 8.15 1.82 -3.11
N ARG A 58 7.61 3.04 -3.09
CA ARG A 58 8.37 4.22 -3.52
C ARG A 58 9.16 4.77 -2.32
N ALA A 59 10.32 5.38 -2.52
CA ALA A 59 11.12 5.91 -1.41
C ALA A 59 10.49 7.19 -0.81
N GLY A 60 10.78 7.45 0.46
CA GLY A 60 10.31 8.64 1.20
C GLY A 60 9.02 8.38 1.96
N GLU A 61 9.06 8.59 3.28
CA GLU A 61 7.87 8.57 4.12
C GLU A 61 7.21 9.96 4.08
N ILE A 62 5.90 9.98 3.93
CA ILE A 62 5.09 11.20 3.92
C ILE A 62 4.22 11.23 5.17
N GLY A 63 3.86 12.40 5.65
CA GLY A 63 3.05 12.50 6.86
C GLY A 63 2.33 13.81 7.00
N ALA A 64 1.38 13.83 7.92
CA ALA A 64 0.65 15.01 8.33
C ALA A 64 0.40 14.98 9.84
N THR A 65 0.43 16.16 10.43
CA THR A 65 0.11 16.39 11.83
C THR A 65 -1.10 17.31 11.89
N VAL A 66 -2.18 16.85 12.50
CA VAL A 66 -3.46 17.57 12.56
C VAL A 66 -3.98 17.60 14.00
N PHE A 67 -4.63 18.71 14.35
CA PHE A 67 -5.22 18.94 15.66
C PHE A 67 -6.73 18.78 15.62
N GLY A 68 -7.32 18.23 16.69
CA GLY A 68 -8.77 18.15 16.84
C GLY A 68 -9.23 17.57 18.17
N LEU A 69 -10.55 17.57 18.37
CA LEU A 69 -11.20 17.06 19.58
C LEU A 69 -11.65 15.60 19.43
N ASP A 70 -12.11 15.25 18.23
CA ASP A 70 -12.52 13.91 17.85
C ASP A 70 -11.37 13.22 17.11
N GLU A 71 -10.85 12.15 17.70
CA GLU A 71 -9.67 11.46 17.21
C GLU A 71 -9.88 10.83 15.83
N GLN A 72 -11.05 10.24 15.57
CA GLN A 72 -11.37 9.58 14.31
C GLN A 72 -11.50 10.59 13.17
N LYS A 73 -12.19 11.72 13.40
CA LYS A 73 -12.28 12.82 12.42
C LYS A 73 -10.91 13.45 12.18
N THR A 74 -10.11 13.62 13.22
CA THR A 74 -8.76 14.19 13.11
C THR A 74 -7.84 13.26 12.31
N LEU A 75 -7.95 11.95 12.53
CA LEU A 75 -7.21 10.93 11.79
C LEU A 75 -7.59 10.92 10.31
N ARG A 76 -8.89 10.93 9.99
CA ARG A 76 -9.37 11.01 8.61
C ARG A 76 -8.86 12.28 7.91
N ARG A 77 -8.93 13.42 8.59
CA ARG A 77 -8.41 14.69 8.07
C ARG A 77 -6.90 14.66 7.82
N ALA A 78 -6.13 14.00 8.69
CA ALA A 78 -4.70 13.82 8.47
C ALA A 78 -4.41 12.98 7.21
N VAL A 79 -5.18 11.92 6.98
CA VAL A 79 -5.07 11.13 5.74
C VAL A 79 -5.49 11.93 4.51
N GLU A 80 -6.61 12.67 4.58
CA GLU A 80 -7.04 13.56 3.49
C GLU A 80 -5.98 14.63 3.17
N GLN A 81 -5.31 15.19 4.17
CA GLN A 81 -4.21 16.13 3.97
C GLN A 81 -2.98 15.48 3.34
N ILE A 82 -2.64 14.25 3.74
CA ILE A 82 -1.60 13.45 3.08
C ILE A 82 -1.97 13.28 1.60
N LEU A 83 -3.19 12.84 1.30
CA LEU A 83 -3.66 12.60 -0.08
C LEU A 83 -3.74 13.87 -0.94
N ALA A 84 -4.19 15.00 -0.38
CA ALA A 84 -4.25 16.27 -1.09
C ALA A 84 -2.85 16.78 -1.48
N ASN A 85 -1.85 16.58 -0.61
CA ASN A 85 -0.45 16.88 -0.92
C ASN A 85 0.11 15.96 -2.02
N LEU A 86 -0.58 14.87 -2.34
CA LEU A 86 -0.16 13.85 -3.29
C LEU A 86 -0.93 13.88 -4.60
N GLU A 87 -1.92 14.75 -4.79
CA GLU A 87 -2.68 14.81 -6.06
C GLU A 87 -1.79 15.14 -7.28
N ALA A 88 -0.57 15.67 -7.06
CA ALA A 88 0.44 15.86 -8.09
C ALA A 88 1.38 14.64 -8.32
N ALA A 89 1.22 13.54 -7.58
CA ALA A 89 2.16 12.43 -7.57
C ALA A 89 1.63 11.19 -8.31
N GLU A 90 2.54 10.50 -9.02
CA GLU A 90 2.25 9.40 -9.96
C GLU A 90 1.90 8.04 -9.32
N PHE A 91 1.65 7.98 -8.01
CA PHE A 91 1.39 6.69 -7.35
C PHE A 91 -0.09 6.37 -7.22
N ASN A 92 -0.41 5.09 -7.12
CA ASN A 92 -1.80 4.61 -7.12
C ASN A 92 -2.21 3.88 -5.83
N SER A 93 -1.29 3.72 -4.89
CA SER A 93 -1.57 3.14 -3.57
C SER A 93 -0.77 3.79 -2.45
N LEU A 94 -1.32 3.77 -1.23
CA LEU A 94 -0.70 4.34 -0.04
C LEU A 94 -0.85 3.37 1.13
N GLU A 95 0.19 3.15 1.91
CA GLU A 95 0.13 2.34 3.13
C GLU A 95 0.41 3.20 4.35
N ILE A 96 -0.47 3.14 5.35
CA ILE A 96 -0.29 3.84 6.62
C ILE A 96 0.80 3.13 7.43
N MET A 97 1.90 3.81 7.69
CA MET A 97 3.06 3.24 8.40
C MET A 97 2.98 3.47 9.91
N ARG A 98 2.45 4.63 10.32
CA ARG A 98 2.26 4.96 11.73
C ARG A 98 1.03 5.81 11.93
N VAL A 99 0.26 5.48 12.96
CA VAL A 99 -0.73 6.37 13.56
C VAL A 99 -0.25 6.68 14.98
N ALA A 100 0.25 7.90 15.18
CA ALA A 100 0.63 8.39 16.50
C ALA A 100 -0.48 9.31 17.01
N SER A 101 -1.34 8.75 17.85
CA SER A 101 -2.35 9.45 18.63
C SER A 101 -1.99 9.28 20.10
N GLU A 102 -1.09 10.11 20.60
CA GLU A 102 -0.74 10.10 22.01
C GLU A 102 -1.78 10.92 22.77
N ALA A 103 -2.56 10.29 23.65
CA ALA A 103 -3.55 10.99 24.47
C ALA A 103 -2.96 12.13 25.34
N SER A 104 -1.65 12.06 25.59
CA SER A 104 -0.82 13.06 26.28
C SER A 104 -0.27 14.17 25.37
N LYS A 105 -0.18 13.96 24.04
CA LYS A 105 0.19 15.02 23.08
C LYS A 105 -0.99 15.94 22.87
N ARG A 106 -1.16 16.85 23.82
CA ARG A 106 -2.05 17.99 23.70
C ARG A 106 -1.22 19.25 23.56
N PHE A 107 -1.52 20.04 22.54
CA PHE A 107 -0.99 21.39 22.42
C PHE A 107 -2.13 22.36 22.71
N LEU A 108 -1.95 23.21 23.74
CA LEU A 108 -2.97 24.15 24.20
C LEU A 108 -4.34 23.48 24.47
N GLY A 109 -4.34 22.25 25.00
CA GLY A 109 -5.55 21.50 25.34
C GLY A 109 -6.19 20.71 24.18
N VAL A 110 -5.71 20.86 22.95
CA VAL A 110 -6.23 20.15 21.77
C VAL A 110 -5.39 18.92 21.45
N ARG A 111 -6.02 17.78 21.13
CA ARG A 111 -5.29 16.54 20.79
C ARG A 111 -4.60 16.69 19.45
N CYS A 112 -3.44 16.06 19.33
CA CYS A 112 -2.64 16.02 18.13
C CYS A 112 -2.58 14.58 17.59
N VAL A 113 -2.90 14.40 16.31
CA VAL A 113 -2.73 13.13 15.59
C VAL A 113 -1.67 13.33 14.53
N THR A 114 -0.63 12.50 14.56
CA THR A 114 0.39 12.43 13.52
C THR A 114 0.22 11.13 12.75
N VAL A 115 0.04 11.22 11.45
CA VAL A 115 -0.01 10.07 10.55
C VAL A 115 1.21 10.11 9.67
N SER A 116 1.82 8.95 9.48
CA SER A 116 2.82 8.76 8.44
C SER A 116 2.46 7.58 7.56
N ALA A 117 2.84 7.68 6.30
CA ALA A 117 2.44 6.79 5.25
C ALA A 117 3.55 6.63 4.21
N GLN A 118 3.45 5.54 3.47
CA GLN A 118 4.39 5.15 2.44
C GLN A 118 3.65 5.02 1.12
N SER A 119 4.09 5.75 0.11
CA SER A 119 3.57 5.60 -1.25
C SER A 119 3.96 4.22 -1.82
N ARG A 120 3.01 3.63 -2.53
CA ARG A 120 3.08 2.31 -3.14
C ARG A 120 2.58 2.38 -4.57
N ASP A 121 3.11 1.50 -5.41
CA ASP A 121 2.73 1.40 -6.81
C ASP A 121 2.28 -0.03 -7.14
N ILE A 122 1.09 -0.14 -7.72
CA ILE A 122 0.53 -1.38 -8.26
C ILE A 122 0.64 -1.31 -9.78
N HIS A 123 1.36 -2.24 -10.38
CA HIS A 123 1.50 -2.30 -11.84
C HIS A 123 1.68 -3.73 -12.31
N GLU A 124 1.36 -4.00 -13.57
CA GLU A 124 1.65 -5.28 -14.19
C GLU A 124 3.16 -5.55 -14.15
N SER A 125 3.53 -6.78 -13.81
CA SER A 125 4.95 -7.15 -13.84
C SER A 125 5.31 -7.46 -15.29
N ALA A 126 6.48 -6.99 -15.75
CA ALA A 126 7.02 -7.51 -16.99
C ALA A 126 7.10 -9.04 -16.89
N PRO A 127 6.81 -9.79 -17.97
CA PRO A 127 7.01 -11.23 -17.97
C PRO A 127 8.50 -11.48 -17.73
N LEU A 128 8.85 -11.85 -16.49
CA LEU A 128 10.16 -12.35 -16.18
C LEU A 128 10.34 -13.59 -17.04
N PHE A 129 11.24 -13.53 -18.02
CA PHE A 129 11.58 -14.68 -18.83
C PHE A 129 11.89 -15.83 -17.88
N ARG A 130 11.02 -16.84 -17.86
CA ARG A 130 11.29 -18.12 -17.21
C ARG A 130 12.59 -18.60 -17.83
N ALA A 131 13.67 -18.66 -17.05
CA ALA A 131 14.89 -19.31 -17.49
C ALA A 131 14.48 -20.72 -17.90
N LYS A 132 14.40 -20.97 -19.21
CA LYS A 132 14.18 -22.30 -19.75
C LYS A 132 15.31 -23.14 -19.20
N ASP A 133 14.95 -24.30 -18.66
CA ASP A 133 15.88 -25.28 -18.12
C ASP A 133 17.10 -25.38 -19.05
N LEU A 134 18.27 -25.01 -18.50
CA LEU A 134 19.54 -25.22 -19.20
C LEU A 134 19.59 -26.70 -19.59
N PRO A 135 19.83 -27.05 -20.87
CA PRO A 135 19.87 -28.43 -21.27
C PRO A 135 20.96 -29.14 -20.46
N VAL A 136 20.55 -30.15 -19.69
CA VAL A 136 21.45 -31.14 -19.09
C VAL A 136 22.37 -31.61 -20.20
N ARG A 137 23.66 -31.29 -20.06
CA ARG A 137 24.70 -31.74 -20.98
C ARG A 137 24.82 -33.25 -20.78
N ASP A 138 24.35 -33.99 -21.78
CA ASP A 138 24.32 -35.45 -21.77
C ASP A 138 25.74 -35.98 -21.58
N ARG A 139 25.92 -36.76 -20.52
CA ARG A 139 27.20 -37.33 -20.11
C ARG A 139 27.24 -38.76 -20.61
N ALA A 140 27.64 -39.01 -21.86
CA ALA A 140 27.98 -40.36 -22.30
C ALA A 140 28.82 -40.42 -23.59
N ARG A 141 29.91 -41.21 -23.50
CA ARG A 141 30.79 -41.76 -24.55
C ARG A 141 31.82 -40.76 -25.11
N SER A 142 33.12 -41.02 -25.04
CA SER A 142 33.76 -42.30 -25.39
C SER A 142 34.89 -42.69 -24.44
N ALA A 143 34.80 -43.92 -23.93
CA ALA A 143 35.95 -44.79 -23.81
C ALA A 143 36.11 -45.56 -25.15
N ALA A 144 37.34 -45.97 -25.45
CA ALA A 144 37.80 -46.82 -26.56
C ALA A 144 38.13 -46.12 -27.90
N ALA A 145 39.41 -45.79 -28.08
CA ALA A 145 40.31 -46.49 -29.02
C ALA A 145 41.76 -46.26 -28.58
#